data_AF-A0A9J6DRT8-F1
#
_entry.id   AF-A0A9J6DRT8-F1
#
_cell.length_a   1.000
_cell.length_b   1.000
_cell.length_c   1.000
_cell.angle_alpha   90.00
_cell.angle_beta   90.00
_cell.angle_gamma   90.00
#
_symmetry.space_group_name_H-M   'P 1'
#
loop_
_entity.id
_entity.type
_entity.pdbx_description
1 polymer ?
#
loop_
_entity_poly.entity_id
_entity_poly.type
_entity_poly.pdbx_seq_one_letter_code
_entity_poly.pdbx_strand_id
1 'polypeptide(L)'
;MSAATREWLERRQREVGRIVLGCHGMAANEAVQKDIGWSRFQAWEAASKQTFHCRLMYMARERWSRRVFDYAPLAAENQRGRTKEIRQRIKEAEEEKWRQAQVNKSSLLLYRQHKDTIAPVPLYDNGLGSVLLFEARAGALRTLVRKQAYDGELVSVVCRACSGADETIAHIVTECPQLSPSSSNTDLAAALGFVDIGDVEDYAAVRRRKTRLEQWRKITLRGLREGS
;
A
#
# COMPACT_ATOMS: atom_id res chain seq x y z
N MET A 1 22.76 10.56 -10.96
CA MET A 1 21.65 11.28 -10.29
C MET A 1 22.01 11.50 -8.83
N SER A 2 21.84 12.72 -8.31
CA SER A 2 22.18 13.07 -6.92
C SER A 2 21.22 12.40 -5.92
N ALA A 3 21.61 12.34 -4.63
CA ALA A 3 20.75 11.80 -3.58
C ALA A 3 19.45 12.60 -3.42
N ALA A 4 19.55 13.94 -3.45
CA ALA A 4 18.42 14.85 -3.32
C ALA A 4 17.36 14.65 -4.41
N THR A 5 17.79 14.43 -5.67
CA THR A 5 16.85 14.17 -6.77
C THR A 5 16.07 12.87 -6.56
N ARG A 6 16.72 11.79 -6.07
CA ARG A 6 16.00 10.53 -5.82
C ARG A 6 15.00 10.68 -4.68
N GLU A 7 15.38 11.37 -3.62
CA GLU A 7 14.47 11.61 -2.50
C GLU A 7 13.26 12.44 -2.92
N TRP A 8 13.45 13.44 -3.79
CA TRP A 8 12.35 14.20 -4.37
C TRP A 8 11.42 13.31 -5.22
N LEU A 9 11.98 12.45 -6.07
CA LEU A 9 11.20 11.50 -6.89
C LEU A 9 10.43 10.49 -6.03
N GLU A 10 11.05 9.96 -4.98
CA GLU A 10 10.42 9.08 -3.99
C GLU A 10 9.22 9.73 -3.31
N ARG A 11 9.37 11.01 -2.91
CA ARG A 11 8.25 11.77 -2.34
C ARG A 11 7.13 11.93 -3.34
N ARG A 12 7.44 12.29 -4.59
CA ARG A 12 6.44 12.48 -5.63
C ARG A 12 5.71 11.18 -5.99
N GLN A 13 6.42 10.07 -6.04
CA GLN A 13 5.83 8.75 -6.25
C GLN A 13 4.82 8.41 -5.14
N ARG A 14 5.15 8.68 -3.86
CA ARG A 14 4.22 8.44 -2.74
C ARG A 14 3.00 9.35 -2.80
N GLU A 15 3.17 10.61 -3.17
CA GLU A 15 2.07 11.56 -3.35
C GLU A 15 1.09 11.09 -4.44
N VAL A 16 1.60 10.68 -5.60
CA VAL A 16 0.76 10.11 -6.66
C VAL A 16 0.07 8.84 -6.18
N GLY A 17 0.78 7.97 -5.45
CA GLY A 17 0.17 6.76 -4.92
C GLY A 17 -1.00 7.03 -3.96
N ARG A 18 -0.89 8.06 -3.13
CA ARG A 18 -1.99 8.50 -2.25
C ARG A 18 -3.19 9.02 -3.04
N ILE A 19 -2.95 9.78 -4.11
CA ILE A 19 -4.00 10.27 -5.01
C ILE A 19 -4.74 9.10 -5.66
N VAL A 20 -3.99 8.12 -6.20
CA VAL A 20 -4.57 6.92 -6.82
C VAL A 20 -5.43 6.13 -5.82
N LEU A 21 -4.96 5.96 -4.59
CA LEU A 21 -5.71 5.25 -3.55
C LEU A 21 -6.76 6.12 -2.85
N GLY A 22 -6.84 7.41 -3.18
CA GLY A 22 -7.69 8.42 -2.53
C GLY A 22 -7.47 8.58 -1.03
N CYS A 23 -6.34 8.11 -0.50
CA CYS A 23 -6.10 8.02 0.94
C CYS A 23 -5.46 9.30 1.50
N HIS A 24 -5.62 9.51 2.81
CA HIS A 24 -5.07 10.69 3.46
C HIS A 24 -3.55 10.62 3.71
N GLY A 25 -2.92 11.77 3.97
CA GLY A 25 -1.46 11.89 4.19
C GLY A 25 -0.88 11.03 5.32
N MET A 26 -1.67 10.71 6.35
CA MET A 26 -1.22 9.87 7.48
C MET A 26 -1.22 8.36 7.20
N ALA A 27 -1.67 7.88 6.03
CA ALA A 27 -1.55 6.46 5.70
C ALA A 27 -0.07 6.09 5.52
N ALA A 28 0.33 4.87 5.91
CA ALA A 28 1.74 4.50 5.86
C ALA A 28 2.26 4.38 4.41
N ASN A 29 3.47 4.88 4.15
CA ASN A 29 4.09 4.84 2.82
C ASN A 29 4.25 3.39 2.30
N GLU A 30 4.52 2.45 3.20
CA GLU A 30 4.75 1.04 2.89
C GLU A 30 3.48 0.35 2.42
N ALA A 31 2.31 0.75 2.93
CA ALA A 31 1.03 0.24 2.44
C ALA A 31 0.71 0.82 1.06
N VAL A 32 0.93 2.13 0.87
CA VAL A 32 0.72 2.82 -0.42
C VAL A 32 1.58 2.20 -1.53
N GLN A 33 2.89 2.07 -1.30
CA GLN A 33 3.79 1.48 -2.31
C GLN A 33 3.37 0.06 -2.68
N LYS A 34 2.94 -0.72 -1.69
CA LYS A 34 2.75 -2.15 -1.85
C LYS A 34 1.42 -2.53 -2.48
N ASP A 35 0.34 -1.86 -2.11
CA ASP A 35 -0.99 -2.09 -2.71
C ASP A 35 -1.06 -1.55 -4.15
N ILE A 36 -0.18 -0.62 -4.54
CA ILE A 36 0.00 -0.19 -5.93
C ILE A 36 1.00 -1.09 -6.68
N GLY A 37 1.84 -1.85 -5.96
CA GLY A 37 2.88 -2.70 -6.56
C GLY A 37 4.07 -1.93 -7.09
N TRP A 38 4.37 -0.77 -6.51
CA TRP A 38 5.48 0.07 -6.92
C TRP A 38 6.73 -0.21 -6.11
N SER A 39 7.81 -0.52 -6.83
CA SER A 39 9.17 -0.50 -6.30
C SER A 39 9.64 0.94 -6.07
N ARG A 40 10.65 1.08 -5.22
CA ARG A 40 11.36 2.33 -4.97
C ARG A 40 12.05 2.80 -6.25
N PHE A 41 12.18 4.11 -6.38
CA PHE A 41 12.89 4.72 -7.49
C PHE A 41 14.32 4.20 -7.61
N GLN A 42 14.99 3.91 -6.49
CA GLN A 42 16.33 3.32 -6.51
C GLN A 42 16.39 1.97 -7.23
N ALA A 43 15.37 1.12 -7.05
CA ALA A 43 15.30 -0.16 -7.73
C ALA A 43 14.91 -0.02 -9.19
N TRP A 44 14.02 0.92 -9.52
CA TRP A 44 13.76 1.31 -10.91
C TRP A 44 15.03 1.78 -11.61
N GLU A 45 15.80 2.66 -10.97
CA GLU A 45 17.07 3.16 -11.49
C GLU A 45 18.07 2.01 -11.68
N ALA A 46 18.19 1.11 -10.70
CA ALA A 46 19.08 -0.07 -10.80
C ALA A 46 18.66 -1.01 -11.94
N ALA A 47 17.37 -1.30 -12.08
CA ALA A 47 16.83 -2.14 -13.16
C ALA A 47 16.99 -1.49 -14.55
N SER A 48 16.83 -0.17 -14.64
CA SER A 48 17.03 0.61 -15.86
C SER A 48 18.51 0.64 -16.26
N LYS A 49 19.42 0.93 -15.31
CA LYS A 49 20.87 0.87 -15.52
C LYS A 49 21.30 -0.52 -15.98
N GLN A 50 20.78 -1.56 -15.35
CA GLN A 50 21.05 -2.95 -15.76
C GLN A 50 20.58 -3.21 -17.19
N THR A 51 19.37 -2.78 -17.54
CA THR A 51 18.81 -2.99 -18.89
C THR A 51 19.61 -2.23 -19.95
N PHE A 52 20.00 -0.99 -19.65
CA PHE A 52 20.87 -0.19 -20.52
C PHE A 52 22.24 -0.83 -20.70
N HIS A 53 22.86 -1.29 -19.62
CA HIS A 53 24.14 -2.02 -19.66
C HIS A 53 24.04 -3.27 -20.53
N CYS A 54 23.01 -4.11 -20.33
CA CYS A 54 22.79 -5.28 -21.19
C CYS A 54 22.63 -4.90 -22.65
N ARG A 55 21.83 -3.85 -22.96
CA ARG A 55 21.65 -3.38 -24.33
C ARG A 55 22.96 -2.94 -24.95
N LEU A 56 23.83 -2.25 -24.22
CA LEU A 56 25.19 -1.93 -24.67
C LEU A 56 26.01 -3.20 -24.91
N MET A 57 25.91 -4.22 -24.05
CA MET A 57 26.63 -5.50 -24.20
C MET A 57 26.27 -6.31 -25.43
N TYR A 58 25.02 -6.21 -25.91
CA TYR A 58 24.57 -6.87 -27.13
C TYR A 58 24.61 -5.98 -28.38
N MET A 59 25.02 -4.72 -28.25
CA MET A 59 25.10 -3.79 -29.38
C MET A 59 26.36 -4.06 -30.21
N ALA A 60 26.26 -3.94 -31.54
CA ALA A 60 27.41 -4.08 -32.43
C ALA A 60 28.52 -3.07 -32.06
N ARG A 61 29.79 -3.52 -32.05
CA ARG A 61 30.95 -2.71 -31.61
C ARG A 61 31.20 -1.48 -32.47
N GLU A 62 30.68 -1.44 -33.68
CA GLU A 62 30.78 -0.29 -34.58
C GLU A 62 29.92 0.90 -34.10
N ARG A 63 28.86 0.64 -33.32
CA ARG A 63 28.00 1.70 -32.82
C ARG A 63 28.75 2.57 -31.83
N TRP A 64 28.67 3.89 -32.02
CA TRP A 64 29.39 4.86 -31.22
C TRP A 64 29.16 4.68 -29.70
N SER A 65 27.90 4.45 -29.29
CA SER A 65 27.56 4.17 -27.89
C SER A 65 28.31 2.96 -27.30
N ARG A 66 28.52 1.89 -28.09
CA ARG A 66 29.29 0.72 -27.66
C ARG A 66 30.78 1.02 -27.58
N ARG A 67 31.32 1.74 -28.56
CA ARG A 67 32.73 2.16 -28.57
C ARG A 67 33.05 2.99 -27.33
N VAL A 68 32.27 4.04 -27.08
CA VAL A 68 32.45 4.91 -25.90
C VAL A 68 32.38 4.10 -24.61
N PHE A 69 31.45 3.13 -24.52
CA PHE A 69 31.34 2.24 -23.37
C PHE A 69 32.58 1.34 -23.20
N ASP A 70 33.12 0.77 -24.28
CA ASP A 70 34.33 -0.06 -24.24
C ASP A 70 35.59 0.73 -23.84
N TYR A 71 35.68 2.02 -24.18
CA TYR A 71 36.79 2.90 -23.80
C TYR A 71 36.67 3.48 -22.40
N ALA A 72 35.47 3.46 -21.80
CA ALA A 72 35.29 3.90 -20.43
C ALA A 72 35.98 2.87 -19.49
N PRO A 73 36.86 3.29 -18.55
CA PRO A 73 37.54 2.40 -17.60
C PRO A 73 36.60 1.70 -16.59
N LEU A 74 35.29 1.78 -16.79
CA LEU A 74 34.25 1.16 -15.97
C LEU A 74 33.91 -0.28 -16.41
N ALA A 75 34.50 -0.77 -17.50
CA ALA A 75 34.07 -1.97 -18.19
C ALA A 75 35.08 -3.13 -18.10
N ALA A 76 35.31 -3.66 -16.90
CA ALA A 76 35.97 -4.94 -16.73
C ALA A 76 35.38 -5.75 -15.56
N GLU A 77 34.06 -5.96 -15.58
CA GLU A 77 33.49 -7.07 -14.84
C GLU A 77 32.49 -7.81 -15.70
N ASN A 78 32.77 -9.10 -15.90
CA ASN A 78 32.07 -10.02 -16.78
C ASN A 78 30.62 -10.23 -16.30
N GLN A 79 29.72 -9.33 -16.67
CA GLN A 79 28.28 -9.38 -16.34
C GLN A 79 27.43 -9.84 -17.54
N ARG A 80 28.01 -10.58 -18.49
CA ARG A 80 27.25 -11.24 -19.55
C ARG A 80 26.43 -12.39 -18.93
N GLY A 81 25.10 -12.31 -19.03
CA GLY A 81 24.18 -13.39 -18.61
C GLY A 81 23.52 -13.23 -17.23
N ARG A 82 23.98 -12.30 -16.36
CA ARG A 82 23.49 -12.17 -14.96
C ARG A 82 22.30 -11.23 -14.76
N THR A 83 21.62 -10.84 -15.83
CA THR A 83 20.54 -9.84 -15.78
C THR A 83 19.36 -10.29 -14.92
N LYS A 84 18.98 -11.57 -15.03
CA LYS A 84 17.88 -12.15 -14.24
C LYS A 84 18.24 -12.19 -12.76
N GLU A 85 19.43 -12.67 -12.43
CA GLU A 85 19.96 -12.70 -11.06
C GLU A 85 20.01 -11.31 -10.43
N ILE A 86 20.52 -10.30 -11.15
CA ILE A 86 20.61 -8.93 -10.63
C ILE A 86 19.21 -8.36 -10.37
N ARG A 87 18.26 -8.57 -11.29
CA ARG A 87 16.86 -8.14 -11.08
C ARG A 87 16.22 -8.84 -9.89
N GLN A 88 16.47 -10.14 -9.73
CA GLN A 88 15.97 -10.92 -8.60
C GLN A 88 16.55 -10.41 -7.28
N ARG A 89 17.86 -10.14 -7.23
CA ARG A 89 18.53 -9.55 -6.05
C ARG A 89 18.02 -8.14 -5.74
N ILE A 90 17.72 -7.32 -6.75
CA ILE A 90 17.10 -6.00 -6.55
C ILE A 90 15.73 -6.20 -5.89
N LYS A 91 14.90 -7.12 -6.41
CA LYS A 91 13.57 -7.42 -5.87
C LYS A 91 13.64 -7.90 -4.41
N GLU A 92 14.50 -8.86 -4.11
CA GLU A 92 14.69 -9.40 -2.74
C GLU A 92 15.17 -8.32 -1.76
N ALA A 93 16.13 -7.50 -2.18
CA ALA A 93 16.63 -6.40 -1.36
C ALA A 93 15.56 -5.32 -1.10
N GLU A 94 14.64 -5.12 -2.04
CA GLU A 94 13.49 -4.24 -1.84
C GLU A 94 12.46 -4.81 -0.89
N GLU A 95 12.08 -6.07 -1.06
CA GLU A 95 11.14 -6.77 -0.18
C GLU A 95 11.65 -6.77 1.27
N GLU A 96 12.96 -6.99 1.46
CA GLU A 96 13.55 -6.96 2.80
C GLU A 96 13.54 -5.55 3.43
N LYS A 97 13.97 -4.53 2.68
CA LYS A 97 13.89 -3.14 3.14
C LYS A 97 12.46 -2.72 3.46
N TRP A 98 11.49 -3.25 2.71
CA TRP A 98 10.09 -3.02 2.95
C TRP A 98 9.62 -3.70 4.24
N ARG A 99 9.95 -4.99 4.45
CA ARG A 99 9.63 -5.73 5.69
C ARG A 99 10.15 -4.98 6.92
N GLN A 100 11.42 -4.58 6.89
CA GLN A 100 12.05 -3.84 8.00
C GLN A 100 11.35 -2.52 8.30
N ALA A 101 10.92 -1.78 7.28
CA ALA A 101 10.24 -0.49 7.45
C ALA A 101 8.86 -0.61 8.14
N GLN A 102 8.24 -1.80 8.15
CA GLN A 102 6.95 -2.04 8.78
C GLN A 102 7.03 -2.55 10.22
N VAL A 103 8.16 -3.12 10.64
CA VAL A 103 8.28 -3.84 11.94
C VAL A 103 7.86 -2.97 13.12
N ASN A 104 8.27 -1.69 13.12
CA ASN A 104 8.04 -0.76 14.22
C ASN A 104 6.70 -0.01 14.13
N LYS A 105 5.85 -0.32 13.14
CA LYS A 105 4.58 0.37 12.91
C LYS A 105 3.41 -0.50 13.37
N SER A 106 2.90 -0.24 14.57
CA SER A 106 1.77 -0.96 15.14
C SER A 106 0.52 -0.93 14.25
N SER A 107 0.25 0.20 13.57
CA SER A 107 -0.88 0.32 12.65
C SER A 107 -0.81 -0.63 11.44
N LEU A 108 0.38 -1.16 11.11
CA LEU A 108 0.57 -2.09 10.01
C LEU A 108 0.61 -3.56 10.45
N LEU A 109 0.29 -3.87 11.72
CA LEU A 109 0.39 -5.23 12.24
C LEU A 109 -0.43 -6.24 11.43
N LEU A 110 -1.70 -5.91 11.14
CA LEU A 110 -2.54 -6.76 10.30
C LEU A 110 -2.03 -6.81 8.86
N TYR A 111 -1.67 -5.66 8.30
CA TYR A 111 -1.19 -5.55 6.93
C TYR A 111 0.05 -6.42 6.67
N ARG A 112 1.06 -6.36 7.56
CA ARG A 112 2.31 -7.13 7.41
C ARG A 112 2.12 -8.63 7.62
N GLN A 113 1.11 -9.03 8.41
CA GLN A 113 0.82 -10.43 8.69
C GLN A 113 0.26 -11.13 7.45
N HIS A 114 -0.53 -10.42 6.64
CA HIS A 114 -1.26 -11.03 5.52
C HIS A 114 -0.81 -10.58 4.13
N LYS A 115 -0.18 -9.41 3.98
CA LYS A 115 0.38 -8.96 2.70
C LYS A 115 1.88 -9.17 2.72
N ASP A 116 2.35 -10.19 2.01
CA ASP A 116 3.75 -10.62 1.94
C ASP A 116 4.49 -10.07 0.70
N THR A 117 3.78 -9.86 -0.42
CA THR A 117 4.36 -9.49 -1.71
C THR A 117 4.05 -8.05 -2.14
N ILE A 118 5.01 -7.38 -2.79
CA ILE A 118 4.83 -6.07 -3.45
C ILE A 118 4.16 -6.32 -4.81
N ALA A 119 2.84 -6.16 -4.85
CA ALA A 119 2.04 -6.42 -6.05
C ALA A 119 0.74 -5.61 -6.01
N PRO A 120 0.29 -5.09 -7.17
CA PRO A 120 -0.93 -4.31 -7.26
C PRO A 120 -2.13 -5.10 -6.78
N VAL A 121 -3.02 -4.45 -6.04
CA VAL A 121 -4.23 -5.07 -5.51
C VAL A 121 -5.44 -4.66 -6.35
N PRO A 122 -6.17 -5.61 -6.97
CA PRO A 122 -7.27 -5.31 -7.90
C PRO A 122 -8.59 -4.92 -7.18
N LEU A 123 -8.51 -4.47 -5.94
CA LEU A 123 -9.67 -4.18 -5.10
C LEU A 123 -10.18 -2.76 -5.22
N TYR A 124 -9.43 -1.84 -5.81
CA TYR A 124 -9.75 -0.41 -5.77
C TYR A 124 -10.44 0.05 -7.05
N ASP A 125 -11.55 0.75 -6.87
CA ASP A 125 -12.38 1.37 -7.92
C ASP A 125 -12.45 2.89 -7.80
N ASN A 126 -11.55 3.49 -6.99
CA ASN A 126 -11.50 4.92 -6.66
C ASN A 126 -12.77 5.50 -6.01
N GLY A 127 -13.76 4.67 -5.66
CA GLY A 127 -14.92 5.07 -4.87
C GLY A 127 -14.57 5.29 -3.39
N LEU A 128 -15.47 5.94 -2.65
CA LEU A 128 -15.29 6.20 -1.22
C LEU A 128 -15.03 4.89 -0.43
N GLY A 129 -15.77 3.83 -0.75
CA GLY A 129 -15.56 2.53 -0.12
C GLY A 129 -14.17 1.94 -0.38
N SER A 130 -13.57 2.19 -1.55
CA SER A 130 -12.19 1.77 -1.85
C SER A 130 -11.17 2.55 -1.03
N VAL A 131 -11.37 3.86 -0.86
CA VAL A 131 -10.54 4.70 0.01
C VAL A 131 -10.59 4.18 1.45
N LEU A 132 -11.80 3.98 1.98
CA LEU A 132 -12.00 3.50 3.34
C LEU A 132 -11.47 2.07 3.53
N LEU A 133 -11.60 1.21 2.52
CA LEU A 133 -11.05 -0.14 2.54
C LEU A 133 -9.52 -0.11 2.59
N PHE A 134 -8.87 0.72 1.79
CA PHE A 134 -7.43 0.89 1.84
C PHE A 134 -6.98 1.42 3.22
N GLU A 135 -7.67 2.44 3.74
CA GLU A 135 -7.37 2.96 5.08
C GLU A 135 -7.54 1.89 6.16
N ALA A 136 -8.57 1.05 6.08
CA ALA A 136 -8.78 -0.07 7.00
C ALA A 136 -7.67 -1.12 6.89
N ARG A 137 -7.30 -1.52 5.67
CA ARG A 137 -6.18 -2.44 5.40
C ARG A 137 -4.86 -1.92 5.98
N ALA A 138 -4.59 -0.63 5.81
CA ALA A 138 -3.36 0.02 6.29
C ALA A 138 -3.41 0.39 7.79
N GLY A 139 -4.48 0.04 8.51
CA GLY A 139 -4.72 0.42 9.90
C GLY A 139 -4.81 1.93 10.14
N ALA A 140 -5.12 2.68 9.09
CA ALA A 140 -5.21 4.13 9.05
C ALA A 140 -6.65 4.66 9.12
N LEU A 141 -7.66 3.79 9.09
CA LEU A 141 -9.08 4.17 9.18
C LEU A 141 -9.33 5.01 10.42
N ARG A 142 -9.99 6.17 10.24
CA ARG A 142 -10.19 7.18 11.28
C ARG A 142 -11.31 6.82 12.26
N THR A 143 -11.15 5.69 12.93
CA THR A 143 -12.05 5.26 14.00
C THR A 143 -11.79 6.07 15.27
N LEU A 144 -12.74 6.09 16.21
CA LEU A 144 -12.54 6.81 17.48
C LEU A 144 -11.38 6.25 18.31
N VAL A 145 -11.21 4.92 18.36
CA VAL A 145 -10.05 4.29 19.02
C VAL A 145 -8.73 4.79 18.43
N ARG A 146 -8.64 4.91 17.10
CA ARG A 146 -7.46 5.49 16.46
C ARG A 146 -7.30 6.98 16.79
N LYS A 147 -8.40 7.74 16.82
CA LYS A 147 -8.40 9.17 17.13
C LYS A 147 -7.90 9.44 18.56
N GLN A 148 -8.29 8.60 19.53
CA GLN A 148 -7.87 8.70 20.93
C GLN A 148 -6.36 8.72 21.11
N ALA A 149 -5.61 8.00 20.26
CA ALA A 149 -4.15 7.97 20.33
C ALA A 149 -3.47 9.33 20.05
N TYR A 150 -4.21 10.30 19.51
CA TYR A 150 -3.67 11.62 19.13
C TYR A 150 -4.55 12.80 19.61
N ASP A 151 -5.74 12.52 20.15
CA ASP A 151 -6.70 13.51 20.61
C ASP A 151 -7.01 13.27 22.09
N GLY A 152 -6.34 14.03 22.95
CA GLY A 152 -6.46 13.91 24.41
C GLY A 152 -7.80 14.44 24.97
N GLU A 153 -8.59 15.13 24.15
CA GLU A 153 -9.91 15.65 24.54
C GLU A 153 -11.03 14.65 24.24
N LEU A 154 -10.73 13.53 23.58
CA LEU A 154 -11.73 12.53 23.21
C LEU A 154 -12.23 11.76 24.44
N VAL A 155 -13.44 12.09 24.87
CA VAL A 155 -14.09 11.51 26.06
C VAL A 155 -14.52 10.05 25.89
N SER A 156 -14.91 9.64 24.68
CA SER A 156 -15.43 8.30 24.42
C SER A 156 -14.98 7.77 23.07
N VAL A 157 -14.67 6.48 23.05
CA VAL A 157 -14.32 5.72 21.83
C VAL A 157 -15.45 4.81 21.35
N VAL A 158 -16.62 4.87 22.00
CA VAL A 158 -17.77 4.01 21.68
C VAL A 158 -18.27 4.28 20.26
N CYS A 159 -18.62 3.21 19.54
CA CYS A 159 -19.09 3.26 18.16
C CYS A 159 -20.28 4.19 17.97
N ARG A 160 -20.14 5.14 17.04
CA ARG A 160 -21.18 6.11 16.71
C ARG A 160 -22.41 5.53 16.03
N ALA A 161 -22.32 4.30 15.53
CA ALA A 161 -23.43 3.64 14.86
C ALA A 161 -24.29 2.82 15.83
N CYS A 162 -23.68 2.04 16.74
CA CYS A 162 -24.43 1.14 17.62
C CYS A 162 -24.39 1.51 19.11
N SER A 163 -23.49 2.40 19.52
CA SER A 163 -23.29 2.81 20.92
C SER A 163 -22.99 1.67 21.91
N GLY A 164 -22.67 0.46 21.43
CA GLY A 164 -22.56 -0.75 22.28
C GLY A 164 -21.16 -1.36 22.39
N ALA A 165 -20.19 -0.91 21.60
CA ALA A 165 -18.81 -1.39 21.63
C ALA A 165 -17.85 -0.29 21.15
N ASP A 166 -16.55 -0.45 21.38
CA ASP A 166 -15.53 0.49 20.91
C ASP A 166 -15.47 0.57 19.38
N GLU A 167 -15.30 1.78 18.85
CA GLU A 167 -15.17 2.04 17.43
C GLU A 167 -13.78 1.60 16.93
N THR A 168 -13.61 0.31 16.72
CA THR A 168 -12.41 -0.30 16.12
C THR A 168 -12.63 -0.63 14.65
N ILE A 169 -11.54 -0.91 13.92
CA ILE A 169 -11.62 -1.37 12.53
C ILE A 169 -12.38 -2.71 12.45
N ALA A 170 -12.06 -3.65 13.35
CA ALA A 170 -12.77 -4.92 13.46
C ALA A 170 -14.27 -4.67 13.66
N HIS A 171 -14.63 -3.83 14.63
CA HIS A 171 -16.03 -3.54 14.90
C HIS A 171 -16.78 -3.00 13.67
N ILE A 172 -16.24 -1.99 13.01
CA ILE A 172 -16.88 -1.37 11.84
C ILE A 172 -16.99 -2.38 10.69
N VAL A 173 -15.94 -3.16 10.41
CA VAL A 173 -15.88 -4.03 9.23
C VAL A 173 -16.69 -5.31 9.45
N THR A 174 -16.66 -5.90 10.65
CA THR A 174 -17.17 -7.26 10.91
C THR A 174 -18.24 -7.36 12.00
N GLU A 175 -18.38 -6.46 12.97
CA GLU A 175 -19.22 -6.75 14.15
C GLU A 175 -20.44 -5.83 14.32
N CYS A 176 -20.35 -4.56 13.92
CA CYS A 176 -21.38 -3.55 14.20
C CYS A 176 -22.78 -3.96 13.69
N PRO A 177 -23.79 -4.13 14.57
CA PRO A 177 -25.11 -4.60 14.15
C PRO A 177 -25.90 -3.53 13.37
N GLN A 178 -25.56 -2.25 13.54
CA GLN A 178 -26.25 -1.12 12.92
C GLN A 178 -25.70 -0.76 11.53
N LEU A 179 -24.73 -1.51 11.02
CA LEU A 179 -24.20 -1.34 9.67
C LEU A 179 -24.67 -2.50 8.78
N SER A 180 -24.98 -2.18 7.53
CA SER A 180 -25.44 -3.13 6.52
C SER A 180 -24.44 -3.19 5.35
N PRO A 181 -24.22 -4.36 4.73
CA PRO A 181 -24.79 -5.66 5.10
C PRO A 181 -24.20 -6.21 6.42
N SER A 182 -24.97 -7.07 7.09
CA SER A 182 -24.49 -7.79 8.27
C SER A 182 -23.34 -8.73 7.87
N SER A 183 -22.38 -8.88 8.77
CA SER A 183 -21.34 -9.88 8.62
C SER A 183 -21.83 -11.19 9.19
N SER A 184 -21.86 -12.25 8.40
CA SER A 184 -21.73 -13.59 8.96
C SER A 184 -20.29 -13.75 9.44
N ASN A 185 -20.06 -13.60 10.75
CA ASN A 185 -18.82 -13.88 11.51
C ASN A 185 -17.57 -14.17 10.64
N THR A 186 -17.03 -13.13 10.01
CA THR A 186 -15.93 -13.26 9.02
C THR A 186 -14.65 -12.81 9.68
N ASP A 187 -13.57 -13.56 9.48
CA ASP A 187 -12.21 -13.12 9.78
C ASP A 187 -11.95 -11.71 9.20
N LEU A 188 -11.31 -10.84 9.98
CA LEU A 188 -11.05 -9.45 9.60
C LEU A 188 -10.13 -9.38 8.38
N ALA A 189 -9.14 -10.26 8.28
CA ALA A 189 -8.20 -10.23 7.18
C ALA A 189 -8.89 -10.62 5.85
N ALA A 190 -9.73 -11.66 5.89
CA ALA A 190 -10.59 -12.02 4.78
C ALA A 190 -11.56 -10.89 4.40
N ALA A 191 -12.20 -10.24 5.38
CA ALA A 191 -13.11 -9.12 5.13
C ALA A 191 -12.40 -7.93 4.46
N LEU A 192 -11.12 -7.70 4.77
CA LEU A 192 -10.30 -6.66 4.15
C LEU A 192 -9.68 -7.07 2.80
N GLY A 193 -9.93 -8.29 2.34
CA GLY A 193 -9.45 -8.81 1.06
C GLY A 193 -7.95 -9.11 1.06
N PHE A 194 -7.42 -9.64 2.16
CA PHE A 194 -6.04 -10.14 2.21
C PHE A 194 -5.90 -11.58 1.71
N VAL A 195 -7.01 -12.31 1.57
CA VAL A 195 -7.03 -13.65 0.95
C VAL A 195 -6.96 -13.47 -0.57
N ASP A 196 -6.28 -14.40 -1.26
CA ASP A 196 -6.25 -14.42 -2.72
C ASP A 196 -7.67 -14.46 -3.27
N ILE A 197 -8.02 -13.43 -4.04
CA ILE A 197 -9.33 -13.26 -4.65
C ILE A 197 -9.29 -14.09 -5.93
N GLY A 198 -9.49 -15.40 -5.76
CA GLY A 198 -9.52 -16.35 -6.87
C GLY A 198 -10.80 -16.22 -7.69
N ASP A 199 -11.92 -15.91 -7.01
CA ASP A 199 -13.25 -16.02 -7.59
C ASP A 199 -14.12 -14.75 -7.39
N VAL A 200 -15.22 -14.67 -8.16
CA VAL A 200 -16.17 -13.54 -8.17
C VAL A 200 -16.83 -13.32 -6.79
N GLU A 201 -17.02 -14.39 -6.01
CA GLU A 201 -17.64 -14.33 -4.68
C GLU A 201 -16.78 -13.59 -3.66
N ASP A 202 -15.45 -13.75 -3.72
CA ASP A 202 -14.50 -13.04 -2.87
C ASP A 202 -14.56 -11.53 -3.14
N TYR A 203 -14.66 -11.15 -4.40
CA TYR A 203 -14.83 -9.76 -4.79
C TYR A 203 -16.16 -9.18 -4.30
N ALA A 204 -17.24 -9.96 -4.35
CA ALA A 204 -18.54 -9.57 -3.82
C ALA A 204 -18.50 -9.38 -2.30
N ALA A 205 -17.75 -10.21 -1.57
CA ALA A 205 -17.54 -10.05 -0.14
C ALA A 205 -16.82 -8.73 0.20
N VAL A 206 -15.75 -8.40 -0.51
CA VAL A 206 -15.04 -7.13 -0.33
C VAL A 206 -15.94 -5.94 -0.68
N ARG A 207 -16.73 -6.02 -1.75
CA ARG A 207 -17.70 -4.98 -2.12
C ARG A 207 -18.74 -4.74 -1.01
N ARG A 208 -19.25 -5.79 -0.38
CA ARG A 208 -20.14 -5.68 0.79
C ARG A 208 -19.48 -4.88 1.93
N ARG A 209 -18.17 -5.06 2.17
CA ARG A 209 -17.42 -4.30 3.19
C ARG A 209 -17.21 -2.85 2.82
N LYS A 210 -16.97 -2.55 1.53
CA LYS A 210 -16.94 -1.16 1.05
C LYS A 210 -18.25 -0.42 1.34
N THR A 211 -19.40 -1.03 1.00
CA THR A 211 -20.73 -0.45 1.27
C THR A 211 -20.93 -0.18 2.77
N ARG A 212 -20.52 -1.14 3.61
CA ARG A 212 -20.60 -1.02 5.06
C ARG A 212 -19.75 0.14 5.61
N LEU A 213 -18.53 0.29 5.12
CA LEU A 213 -17.64 1.40 5.47
C LEU A 213 -18.21 2.76 5.04
N GLU A 214 -18.81 2.84 3.85
CA GLU A 214 -19.48 4.05 3.37
C GLU A 214 -20.67 4.44 4.26
N GLN A 215 -21.46 3.47 4.71
CA GLN A 215 -22.56 3.71 5.66
C GLN A 215 -22.03 4.28 6.98
N TRP A 216 -21.00 3.65 7.56
CA TRP A 216 -20.34 4.16 8.77
C TRP A 216 -19.84 5.60 8.58
N ARG A 217 -19.24 5.90 7.43
CA ARG A 217 -18.75 7.24 7.11
C ARG A 217 -19.88 8.27 7.06
N LYS A 218 -21.04 7.91 6.50
CA LYS A 218 -22.23 8.77 6.47
C LYS A 218 -22.76 9.08 7.88
N ILE A 219 -22.85 8.07 8.75
CA ILE A 219 -23.29 8.25 10.15
C ILE A 219 -22.32 9.18 10.89
N THR A 220 -21.01 8.91 10.75
CA THR A 220 -19.93 9.74 11.31
C THR A 220 -20.04 11.20 10.91
N LEU A 221 -20.29 11.49 9.63
CA LEU A 221 -20.40 12.87 9.13
C LEU A 221 -21.67 13.58 9.59
N ARG A 222 -22.77 12.86 9.82
CA ARG A 222 -24.02 13.44 10.36
C ARG A 222 -23.84 13.85 11.83
N GLY A 223 -23.27 12.96 12.65
CA GLY A 223 -23.03 13.27 14.07
C GLY A 223 -22.08 14.46 14.29
N LEU A 224 -21.17 14.74 13.35
CA LEU A 224 -20.33 15.94 13.40
C LEU A 224 -21.08 17.25 13.09
N ARG A 225 -22.19 17.19 12.33
CA ARG A 225 -22.99 18.37 11.97
C ARG A 225 -24.04 18.72 13.03
N GLU A 226 -24.48 17.73 13.80
CA GLU A 226 -25.47 17.91 14.87
C GLU A 226 -24.82 18.35 16.20
N GLY A 227 -23.49 18.23 16.32
CA GLY A 227 -22.71 18.62 17.51
C GLY A 227 -21.82 19.87 17.33
N SER A 228 -22.03 20.67 16.27
CA SER A 228 -21.46 22.02 16.08
C SER A 228 -22.57 23.05 16.13
#